data_AF-A0AAE4EGU8-F1
#
_entry.id   AF-A0AAE4EGU8-F1
#
_cell.length_a   1.000
_cell.length_b   1.000
_cell.length_c   1.000
_cell.angle_alpha   90.00
_cell.angle_beta   90.00
_cell.angle_gamma   90.00
#
_symmetry.space_group_name_H-M   'P 1'
#
loop_
_entity.id
_entity.type
_entity.pdbx_description
1 polymer ?
#
loop_
_entity_poly.entity_id
_entity_poly.type
_entity_poly.pdbx_seq_one_letter_code
_entity_poly.pdbx_strand_id
1 'polypeptide(L)'
;MTDELGSPHRVHTAQDVVGTLLRGNWAIFAHEWADPDGIDPEHWRDVVEAAAEAAGVDVEFVVIPRRSLTVVFNRAAPPTFEQVRASIEVVEGARGQH
;
A
#
# COMPACT_ATOMS: atom_id res chain seq x y z
N MET A 1 2.35 -4.28 23.79
CA MET A 1 2.10 -5.01 22.53
C MET A 1 2.83 -4.22 21.47
N THR A 2 3.99 -4.71 21.07
CA THR A 2 4.88 -4.05 20.11
C THR A 2 4.15 -3.95 18.78
N ASP A 3 3.91 -2.70 18.37
CA ASP A 3 3.49 -2.29 17.04
C ASP A 3 4.63 -2.68 16.10
N GLU A 4 4.58 -3.91 15.59
CA GLU A 4 5.49 -4.37 14.55
C GLU A 4 5.07 -3.62 13.29
N LEU A 5 5.58 -2.40 13.14
CA LEU A 5 5.52 -1.61 11.91
C LEU A 5 5.98 -2.52 10.78
N GLY A 6 5.02 -3.12 10.08
CA GLY A 6 5.29 -4.00 8.97
C GLY A 6 6.18 -3.26 7.99
N SER A 7 7.39 -3.76 7.77
CA SER A 7 8.28 -3.32 6.70
C SER A 7 7.45 -3.10 5.44
N PRO A 8 7.68 -2.05 4.63
CA PRO A 8 6.91 -1.80 3.42
C PRO A 8 7.01 -3.04 2.55
N HIS A 9 5.99 -3.90 2.62
CA HIS A 9 5.97 -5.13 1.87
C HIS A 9 5.92 -4.69 0.42
N ARG A 10 6.91 -5.09 -0.38
CA ARG A 10 6.77 -5.11 -1.84
C ARG A 10 5.65 -6.10 -2.12
N VAL A 11 4.43 -5.57 -2.19
CA VAL A 11 3.26 -6.41 -2.33
C VAL A 11 3.14 -6.75 -3.81
N HIS A 12 3.58 -7.95 -4.17
CA HIS A 12 3.67 -8.38 -5.56
C HIS A 12 2.30 -8.72 -6.18
N THR A 13 1.27 -8.98 -5.37
CA THR A 13 -0.07 -9.33 -5.85
C THR A 13 -1.18 -8.64 -5.04
N ALA A 14 -2.33 -8.38 -5.66
CA ALA A 14 -3.47 -7.78 -4.95
C ALA A 14 -3.99 -8.66 -3.80
N GLN A 15 -3.84 -9.97 -3.87
CA GLN A 15 -4.23 -10.88 -2.80
C GLN A 15 -3.37 -10.69 -1.54
N ASP A 16 -2.06 -10.47 -1.71
CA ASP A 16 -1.18 -10.12 -0.59
C ASP A 16 -1.59 -8.77 0.02
N VAL A 17 -1.98 -7.78 -0.81
CA VAL A 17 -2.44 -6.48 -0.32
C VAL A 17 -3.65 -6.68 0.58
N VAL A 18 -4.67 -7.38 0.09
CA VAL A 18 -5.89 -7.66 0.85
C VAL A 18 -5.58 -8.44 2.13
N GLY A 19 -4.66 -9.41 2.09
CA GLY A 19 -4.20 -10.14 3.26
C GLY A 19 -3.56 -9.24 4.33
N THR A 20 -2.79 -8.23 3.91
CA THR A 20 -2.24 -7.19 4.80
C THR A 20 -3.36 -6.32 5.39
N LEU A 21 -4.32 -5.88 4.56
CA LEU A 21 -5.44 -5.04 4.99
C LEU A 21 -6.36 -5.74 6.00
N LEU A 22 -6.60 -7.04 5.83
CA LEU A 22 -7.37 -7.86 6.77
C LEU A 22 -6.72 -7.97 8.15
N ARG A 23 -5.39 -7.85 8.23
CA ARG A 23 -4.66 -7.85 9.51
C ARG A 23 -4.67 -6.50 10.22
N GLY A 24 -5.34 -5.49 9.65
CA GLY A 24 -5.34 -4.12 10.16
C GLY A 24 -4.08 -3.32 9.79
N ASN A 25 -3.28 -3.83 8.84
CA ASN A 25 -2.13 -3.13 8.31
C ASN A 25 -2.50 -2.36 7.03
N TRP A 26 -1.58 -1.53 6.55
CA TRP A 26 -1.71 -0.76 5.29
C TRP A 26 -0.62 -1.17 4.30
N ALA A 27 -0.85 -0.88 3.02
CA ALA A 27 0.14 -1.10 1.97
C ALA A 27 0.48 0.22 1.27
N ILE A 28 1.73 0.32 0.81
CA ILE A 28 2.22 1.45 0.03
C ILE A 28 2.68 0.94 -1.33
N PHE A 29 2.15 1.54 -2.38
CA PHE A 29 2.53 1.31 -3.75
C PHE A 29 3.32 2.49 -4.29
N ALA A 30 4.58 2.25 -4.65
CA ALA A 30 5.42 3.23 -5.34
C ALA A 30 5.21 3.12 -6.85
N HIS A 31 4.84 4.22 -7.51
CA HIS A 31 4.54 4.20 -8.94
C HIS A 31 5.77 3.87 -9.79
N GLU A 32 6.98 4.04 -9.27
CA GLU A 32 8.21 3.59 -9.92
C GLU A 32 8.37 2.06 -9.96
N TRP A 33 7.61 1.33 -9.13
CA TRP A 33 7.52 -0.13 -9.17
C TRP A 33 6.45 -0.60 -10.14
N ALA A 34 5.66 0.31 -10.73
CA ALA A 34 4.94 -0.01 -11.95
C ALA A 34 6.01 -0.31 -12.99
N ASP A 35 6.20 -1.59 -13.30
CA ASP A 35 7.15 -2.04 -14.30
C ASP A 35 6.84 -1.30 -15.62
N PRO A 36 7.84 -0.88 -16.41
CA PRO A 36 7.60 -0.30 -17.73
C PRO A 36 6.80 -1.24 -18.67
N ASP A 37 6.75 -2.54 -18.34
CA ASP A 37 5.98 -3.59 -19.03
C ASP A 37 4.80 -4.16 -18.19
N GLY A 38 4.52 -3.64 -16.99
CA GLY A 38 3.73 -4.40 -16.02
C GLY A 38 2.99 -3.57 -14.98
N ILE A 39 1.73 -3.27 -15.31
CA ILE A 39 0.65 -2.75 -14.45
C ILE A 39 0.72 -1.25 -14.18
N ASP A 40 -0.13 -0.51 -14.90
CA ASP A 40 -0.44 0.89 -14.60
C ASP A 40 -0.95 1.06 -13.16
N PRO A 41 -0.65 2.18 -12.48
CA PRO A 41 -1.16 2.48 -11.14
C PRO A 41 -2.70 2.42 -11.04
N GLU A 42 -3.39 2.78 -12.12
CA GLU A 42 -4.85 2.68 -12.24
C GLU A 42 -5.28 1.21 -12.29
N HIS A 43 -4.61 0.39 -13.09
CA HIS A 43 -4.90 -1.04 -13.18
C HIS A 43 -4.60 -1.78 -11.86
N TRP A 44 -3.51 -1.42 -11.18
CA TRP A 44 -3.21 -1.96 -9.85
C TRP A 44 -4.33 -1.64 -8.86
N ARG A 45 -4.83 -0.39 -8.87
CA ARG A 45 -5.93 0.04 -8.02
C ARG A 45 -7.19 -0.79 -8.29
N ASP A 46 -7.60 -0.93 -9.54
CA ASP A 46 -8.79 -1.71 -9.92
C ASP A 46 -8.67 -3.17 -9.44
N VAL A 47 -7.50 -3.78 -9.58
CA VAL A 47 -7.27 -5.17 -9.18
C VAL A 47 -7.28 -5.32 -7.65
N VAL A 48 -6.72 -4.35 -6.90
CA VAL A 48 -6.78 -4.34 -5.44
C VAL A 48 -8.20 -4.09 -4.93
N GLU A 49 -8.92 -3.17 -5.55
CA GLU A 49 -10.31 -2.84 -5.21
C GLU A 49 -11.23 -4.04 -5.42
N ALA A 50 -11.14 -4.70 -6.58
CA ALA A 50 -11.92 -5.91 -6.86
C ALA A 50 -11.58 -7.06 -5.90
N ALA A 51 -10.31 -7.25 -5.55
CA ALA A 51 -9.89 -8.27 -4.60
C ALA A 51 -10.37 -7.96 -3.17
N ALA A 52 -10.36 -6.68 -2.78
CA ALA A 52 -10.86 -6.23 -1.50
C ALA A 52 -12.38 -6.38 -1.38
N GLU A 53 -13.12 -6.01 -2.42
CA GLU A 53 -14.57 -6.21 -2.50
C GLU A 53 -14.93 -7.69 -2.36
N ALA A 54 -14.23 -8.57 -3.09
CA ALA A 54 -14.42 -10.02 -2.98
C ALA A 54 -14.15 -10.58 -1.58
N ALA A 55 -13.26 -9.92 -0.81
CA ALA A 55 -12.96 -10.26 0.58
C ALA A 55 -13.84 -9.53 1.61
N GLY A 56 -14.73 -8.63 1.18
CA GLY A 56 -15.56 -7.81 2.06
C GLY A 56 -14.78 -6.75 2.85
N VAL A 57 -13.67 -6.26 2.29
CA VAL A 57 -12.83 -5.21 2.89
C VAL A 57 -13.13 -3.88 2.22
N ASP A 58 -13.54 -2.90 3.03
CA ASP A 58 -13.74 -1.52 2.56
C ASP A 58 -12.39 -0.79 2.55
N VAL A 59 -11.86 -0.52 1.35
CA VAL A 59 -10.51 0.03 1.16
C VAL A 59 -10.53 1.50 0.75
N GLU A 60 -9.56 2.26 1.24
CA GLU A 60 -9.34 3.66 0.86
C GLU A 60 -7.98 3.82 0.22
N PHE A 61 -7.93 4.56 -0.89
CA PHE A 61 -6.70 4.86 -1.63
C PHE A 61 -6.35 6.34 -1.49
N VAL A 62 -5.18 6.63 -0.93
CA VAL A 62 -4.63 7.99 -0.80
C VAL A 62 -3.42 8.12 -1.70
N VAL A 63 -3.59 8.88 -2.78
CA VAL A 63 -2.50 9.21 -3.71
C VAL A 63 -1.70 10.39 -3.15
N ILE A 64 -0.37 10.26 -3.15
CA ILE A 64 0.58 11.29 -2.75
C ILE A 64 1.39 11.70 -4.00
N PRO A 65 0.91 12.70 -4.77
CA PRO A 65 1.47 13.02 -6.08
C PRO A 65 2.94 13.47 -6.02
N ARG A 66 3.32 14.20 -4.96
CA ARG A 66 4.69 14.71 -4.78
C ARG A 66 5.75 13.62 -4.65
N ARG A 67 5.35 12.39 -4.32
CA ARG A 67 6.26 11.26 -4.11
C ARG A 67 5.96 10.09 -5.05
N SER A 68 4.98 10.24 -5.95
CA SER A 68 4.48 9.15 -6.80
C SER A 68 4.22 7.87 -5.99
N LEU A 69 3.46 8.02 -4.91
CA LEU A 69 3.08 6.94 -3.99
C LEU A 69 1.56 6.87 -3.87
N THR A 70 1.03 5.67 -3.74
CA THR A 70 -0.37 5.41 -3.35
C THR A 70 -0.36 4.60 -2.07
N VAL A 71 -1.08 5.08 -1.05
CA VAL A 71 -1.31 4.36 0.20
C VAL A 71 -2.68 3.72 0.13
N VAL A 72 -2.79 2.44 0.47
CA VAL A 72 -4.08 1.75 0.60
C VAL A 72 -4.22 1.20 2.01
N PHE A 73 -5.41 1.37 2.59
CA PHE A 73 -5.73 0.87 3.92
C PHE A 73 -7.20 0.48 4.05
N ASN A 74 -7.51 -0.32 5.06
CA ASN A 74 -8.87 -0.69 5.42
C ASN A 74 -9.56 0.46 6.19
N ARG A 75 -10.73 0.92 5.73
CA ARG A 75 -11.51 1.99 6.38
C ARG A 75 -11.99 1.63 7.77
N ALA A 76 -12.17 0.34 8.07
CA ALA A 76 -12.54 -0.14 9.40
C ALA A 76 -11.37 -0.03 10.39
N ALA A 77 -10.13 0.03 9.90
CA ALA A 77 -8.91 0.12 10.71
C ALA A 77 -7.91 1.09 10.04
N PRO A 78 -8.22 2.40 10.01
CA PRO A 78 -7.37 3.37 9.33
C PRO A 78 -6.05 3.55 10.10
N PRO A 79 -4.91 3.61 9.41
CA PRO A 79 -3.63 3.89 10.04
C PRO A 79 -3.58 5.36 10.50
N THR A 80 -2.76 5.61 11.51
CA THR A 80 -2.48 6.98 11.94
C THR A 80 -1.55 7.69 10.96
N PHE A 81 -1.59 9.03 10.95
CA PHE A 81 -0.70 9.83 10.10
C PHE A 81 0.79 9.53 10.38
N GLU A 82 1.16 9.31 11.65
CA GLU A 82 2.54 9.01 12.03
C GLU A 82 3.01 7.65 11.47
N GLN A 83 2.13 6.65 11.51
CA GLN A 83 2.37 5.32 10.91
C GLN A 83 2.57 5.41 9.40
N VAL A 84 1.69 6.13 8.69
CA VAL A 84 1.83 6.37 7.25
C VAL A 84 3.12 7.12 6.94
N ARG A 85 3.46 8.16 7.72
CA ARG A 85 4.70 8.92 7.56
C ARG A 85 5.93 8.03 7.73
N ALA A 86 5.98 7.23 8.80
CA ALA A 86 7.09 6.32 9.07
C ALA A 86 7.29 5.32 7.92
N SER A 87 6.20 4.74 7.39
CA SER A 87 6.28 3.84 6.24
C SER A 87 6.78 4.54 4.97
N ILE A 88 6.35 5.77 4.71
CA ILE A 88 6.87 6.58 3.59
C ILE A 88 8.38 6.82 3.76
N GLU A 89 8.84 7.18 4.96
CA GLU A 89 10.26 7.40 5.25
C GLU A 89 11.10 6.13 4.98
N VAL A 90 10.59 4.94 5.31
CA VAL A 90 11.26 3.67 4.99
C VAL A 90 11.32 3.43 3.47
N VAL A 91 10.23 3.67 2.74
CA VAL A 91 10.20 3.54 1.27
C VAL A 91 11.18 4.53 0.61
N GLU A 92 11.20 5.78 1.04
CA GLU A 92 12.14 6.80 0.56
C GLU A 92 13.59 6.46 0.90
N GLY A 93 13.85 5.91 2.09
CA GLY A 93 15.19 5.43 2.47
C GLY A 93 15.67 4.25 1.62
N ALA A 94 14.75 3.41 1.13
CA ALA A 94 15.06 2.35 0.17
C ALA A 94 15.32 2.91 -1.25
N ARG A 95 14.67 4.01 -1.64
CA ARG A 95 14.90 4.70 -2.93
C ARG A 95 16.29 5.33 -3.03
N GLY A 96 16.79 5.90 -1.94
CA GLY A 96 18.08 6.60 -1.92
C GLY A 96 19.33 5.72 -1.94
N GLN A 97 19.19 4.39 -1.94
CA GLN A 97 20.31 3.42 -1.94
C GLN A 97 20.53 2.74 -3.30
N HIS A 98 19.88 3.22 -4.37
CA HIS A 98 20.01 2.67 -5.72
C HIS A 98 20.67 3.67 -6.69
#